data_AF-A0A3N5UDR5-F1
#
_entry.id   AF-A0A3N5UDR5-F1
#
_cell.length_a   1.000
_cell.length_b   1.000
_cell.length_c   1.000
_cell.angle_alpha   90.00
_cell.angle_beta   90.00
_cell.angle_gamma   90.00
#
_symmetry.space_group_name_H-M   'P 1'
#
loop_
_entity.id
_entity.type
_entity.pdbx_description
1 polymer ?
#
loop_
_entity_poly.entity_id
_entity_poly.type
_entity_poly.pdbx_seq_one_letter_code
_entity_poly.pdbx_strand_id
1 'polypeptide(L)'
;MAEMKFRTVKSLTYKKPTVEKGYANQSLYVNLSKPEISIKPVTQKMKETFIGGKGFDLWLLWNAVKGTTQWDDPENAICVSCGPLGGTPIYPGSGKSIVTTLSPTTGSVMDSNVGGYFGPYLKFSGFDAIEIQGEAERETVVLIDGIDEKVQVLEGSGLPEDAYETSRILTDHFGQGKPRNISVISSGPGARHTLIGCLNFTWYDAGRKRARYKQAGRGGTGTVFSRKNIKALVVRWDAVTVSTNRPSDEEALKEVAKMHSHEIVELDPKQNEMARIGTTHLVTIMNDYDLLPTNNYRYGQHPQAANIGAEVYRRLFDKGFDGCWIGCTVACSHGIKDFVPMTGPYKGMKVFVDGPEYETIAGCGSNLGIFDPYTVTEINFYCDTYGIDTISFGTGLAFAMECFEMGLINKTHTGGMDLSFGNRISAMEILHQMATGKGFGRIVGQGIRKMKEIFSKEYGADLKIMQDIGMEAKGLEFSEYMTKESLAQQGGYGLALKGPQHDEAWLIFLDMVHNYMPTFEQKAEALHWFPMFRTWFGLCGLCKLPWNDIVP
;
A
#
# COMPACT_ATOMS: atom_id res chain seq x y z
N MET A 1 -27.48 0.81 12.88
CA MET A 1 -26.88 0.68 11.53
C MET A 1 -27.99 0.30 10.57
N ALA A 2 -27.98 0.84 9.35
CA ALA A 2 -28.91 0.40 8.32
C ALA A 2 -28.70 -1.09 8.02
N GLU A 3 -29.78 -1.81 7.70
CA GLU A 3 -29.69 -3.22 7.30
C GLU A 3 -28.93 -3.31 5.97
N MET A 4 -27.82 -4.05 5.94
CA MET A 4 -27.03 -4.24 4.73
C MET A 4 -27.80 -5.14 3.75
N LYS A 5 -27.97 -4.68 2.51
CA LYS A 5 -28.68 -5.43 1.46
C LYS A 5 -27.84 -5.51 0.21
N PHE A 6 -27.79 -6.70 -0.37
CA PHE A 6 -27.14 -6.98 -1.65
C PHE A 6 -28.15 -7.36 -2.71
N ARG A 7 -28.05 -6.73 -3.89
CA ARG A 7 -28.75 -7.15 -5.10
C ARG A 7 -27.73 -7.72 -6.07
N THR A 8 -27.94 -8.94 -6.54
CA THR A 8 -27.05 -9.52 -7.57
C THR A 8 -27.33 -8.87 -8.92
N VAL A 9 -26.32 -8.23 -9.50
CA VAL A 9 -26.37 -7.66 -10.85
C VAL A 9 -25.96 -8.70 -11.88
N LYS A 10 -24.86 -9.40 -11.61
CA LYS A 10 -24.33 -10.46 -12.46
C LYS A 10 -23.77 -11.59 -11.60
N SER A 11 -23.91 -12.80 -12.12
CA SER A 11 -23.32 -14.00 -11.53
C SER A 11 -22.73 -14.87 -12.63
N LEU A 12 -21.62 -15.53 -12.31
CA LEU A 12 -21.01 -16.58 -13.11
C LEU A 12 -20.68 -17.75 -12.20
N THR A 13 -21.24 -18.92 -12.50
CA THR A 13 -20.74 -20.18 -11.95
C THR A 13 -19.69 -20.74 -12.91
N TYR A 14 -18.59 -21.25 -12.37
CA TYR A 14 -17.49 -21.77 -13.17
C TYR A 14 -17.02 -23.10 -12.59
N LYS A 15 -16.20 -23.81 -13.36
CA LYS A 15 -15.49 -24.99 -12.86
C LYS A 15 -14.08 -24.55 -12.51
N LYS A 16 -13.73 -24.61 -11.23
CA LYS A 16 -12.41 -24.20 -10.76
C LYS A 16 -11.31 -25.09 -11.37
N PRO A 17 -10.29 -24.52 -12.03
CA PRO A 17 -9.15 -25.30 -12.49
C PRO A 17 -8.33 -25.79 -11.29
N THR A 18 -7.60 -26.89 -11.49
CA THR A 18 -6.58 -27.26 -10.50
C THR A 18 -5.35 -26.39 -10.69
N VAL A 19 -4.80 -25.85 -9.60
CA VAL A 19 -3.51 -25.14 -9.66
C VAL A 19 -2.42 -26.11 -10.12
N GLU A 20 -1.53 -25.68 -11.01
CA GLU A 20 -0.42 -26.46 -11.52
C GLU A 20 0.86 -25.64 -11.39
N LYS A 21 1.77 -26.09 -10.51
CA LYS A 21 3.08 -25.44 -10.31
C LYS A 21 2.93 -23.94 -10.01
N GLY A 22 1.95 -23.58 -9.18
CA GLY A 22 1.66 -22.21 -8.78
C GLY A 22 0.75 -21.41 -9.72
N TYR A 23 0.24 -22.00 -10.80
CA TYR A 23 -0.66 -21.34 -11.76
C TYR A 23 -2.05 -21.95 -11.80
N ALA A 24 -3.09 -21.13 -11.73
CA ALA A 24 -4.46 -21.53 -12.02
C ALA A 24 -4.74 -21.60 -13.54
N ASN A 25 -3.88 -20.98 -14.36
CA ASN A 25 -3.97 -20.91 -15.83
C ASN A 25 -5.19 -20.15 -16.36
N GLN A 26 -5.80 -19.29 -15.54
CA GLN A 26 -6.96 -18.48 -15.89
C GLN A 26 -6.85 -17.09 -15.27
N SER A 27 -7.39 -16.07 -15.94
CA SER A 27 -7.64 -14.75 -15.36
C SER A 27 -9.13 -14.43 -15.39
N LEU A 28 -9.58 -13.66 -14.40
CA LEU A 28 -10.95 -13.21 -14.28
C LEU A 28 -11.10 -11.81 -14.86
N TYR A 29 -12.03 -11.63 -15.79
CA TYR A 29 -12.41 -10.32 -16.31
C TYR A 29 -13.76 -9.91 -15.75
N VAL A 30 -13.85 -8.69 -15.25
CA VAL A 30 -15.11 -8.07 -14.81
C VAL A 30 -15.24 -6.70 -15.47
N ASN A 31 -16.35 -6.46 -16.16
CA ASN A 31 -16.71 -5.12 -16.63
C ASN A 31 -17.92 -4.61 -15.84
N LEU A 32 -17.82 -3.41 -15.27
CA LEU A 32 -18.85 -2.84 -14.40
C LEU A 32 -19.88 -2.00 -15.17
N SER A 33 -19.49 -1.40 -16.29
CA SER A 33 -20.43 -0.63 -17.14
C SER A 33 -21.32 -1.53 -17.98
N LYS A 34 -20.77 -2.66 -18.41
CA LYS A 34 -21.51 -3.76 -19.03
C LYS A 34 -21.29 -4.95 -18.10
N PRO A 35 -22.19 -5.21 -17.11
CA PRO A 35 -21.97 -6.19 -16.05
C PRO A 35 -21.73 -7.60 -16.60
N GLU A 36 -20.48 -7.83 -16.98
CA GLU A 36 -19.95 -8.97 -17.67
C GLU A 36 -18.89 -9.58 -16.76
N ILE A 37 -18.94 -10.90 -16.64
CA ILE A 37 -17.92 -11.69 -15.98
C ILE A 37 -17.49 -12.73 -17.01
N SER A 38 -16.21 -12.76 -17.34
CA SER A 38 -15.65 -13.77 -18.23
C SER A 38 -14.32 -14.28 -17.72
N ILE A 39 -13.97 -15.50 -18.14
CA ILE A 39 -12.73 -16.17 -17.75
C ILE A 39 -11.87 -16.25 -19.00
N LYS A 40 -10.66 -15.69 -18.93
CA LYS A 40 -9.70 -15.68 -20.02
C LYS A 40 -8.56 -16.68 -19.71
N PRO A 41 -7.98 -17.36 -20.71
CA PRO A 41 -6.86 -18.25 -20.46
C PRO A 41 -5.58 -17.45 -20.15
N VAL A 42 -4.80 -17.93 -19.18
CA VAL A 42 -3.40 -17.51 -19.04
C VAL A 42 -2.56 -18.37 -19.97
N THR A 43 -2.08 -17.76 -21.04
CA THR A 43 -1.35 -18.48 -22.11
C THR A 43 0.06 -18.86 -21.68
N GLN A 44 0.66 -19.84 -22.36
CA GLN A 44 2.06 -20.20 -22.13
C GLN A 44 3.00 -19.01 -22.40
N LYS A 45 2.73 -18.21 -23.44
CA LYS A 45 3.47 -16.98 -23.74
C LYS A 45 3.44 -15.97 -22.59
N MET A 46 2.28 -15.80 -21.93
CA MET A 46 2.17 -14.92 -20.76
C MET A 46 3.09 -15.41 -19.64
N LYS A 47 3.07 -16.71 -19.32
CA LYS A 47 3.93 -17.30 -18.28
C LYS A 47 5.42 -17.14 -18.58
N GLU A 48 5.83 -17.40 -19.83
CA GLU A 48 7.25 -17.30 -20.23
C GLU A 48 7.76 -15.85 -20.27
N THR A 49 6.90 -14.90 -20.64
CA THR A 49 7.31 -13.50 -20.80
C THR A 49 7.19 -12.71 -19.50
N PHE A 50 6.11 -12.92 -18.76
CA PHE A 50 5.72 -12.08 -17.62
C PHE A 50 5.76 -12.79 -16.28
N ILE A 51 5.98 -14.11 -16.26
CA ILE A 51 6.02 -14.96 -15.06
C ILE A 51 4.68 -14.97 -14.33
N GLY A 52 4.30 -13.89 -13.65
CA GLY A 52 3.06 -13.75 -12.89
C GLY A 52 2.98 -12.39 -12.20
N GLY A 53 2.13 -12.26 -11.18
CA GLY A 53 2.12 -11.08 -10.30
C GLY A 53 2.02 -9.77 -11.08
N LYS A 54 2.95 -8.85 -10.82
CA LYS A 54 3.08 -7.55 -11.54
C LYS A 54 3.08 -7.72 -13.05
N GLY A 55 3.72 -8.77 -13.58
CA GLY A 55 3.82 -9.00 -15.01
C GLY A 55 2.47 -9.32 -15.65
N PHE A 56 1.62 -10.10 -14.97
CA PHE A 56 0.26 -10.37 -15.44
C PHE A 56 -0.61 -9.13 -15.35
N ASP A 57 -0.48 -8.35 -14.28
CA ASP A 57 -1.21 -7.08 -14.17
C ASP A 57 -0.85 -6.12 -15.30
N LEU A 58 0.45 -5.98 -15.62
CA LEU A 58 0.94 -5.16 -16.72
C LEU A 58 0.45 -5.67 -18.07
N TRP A 59 0.45 -6.99 -18.30
CA TRP A 59 -0.11 -7.57 -19.52
C TRP A 59 -1.60 -7.25 -19.67
N LEU A 60 -2.38 -7.41 -18.60
CA LEU A 60 -3.81 -7.13 -18.62
C LEU A 60 -4.08 -5.64 -18.85
N LEU A 61 -3.38 -4.75 -18.13
CA LEU A 61 -3.53 -3.31 -18.30
C LEU A 61 -3.14 -2.87 -19.72
N TRP A 62 -2.03 -3.36 -20.25
CA TRP A 62 -1.56 -3.05 -21.61
C TRP A 62 -2.60 -3.38 -22.67
N ASN A 63 -3.31 -4.51 -22.52
CA ASN A 63 -4.35 -4.92 -23.46
C ASN A 63 -5.70 -4.20 -23.20
N ALA A 64 -5.90 -3.65 -22.00
CA ALA A 64 -7.12 -2.95 -21.61
C ALA A 64 -7.16 -1.49 -22.11
N VAL A 65 -6.01 -0.82 -22.19
CA VAL A 65 -5.90 0.63 -22.44
C VAL A 65 -5.25 0.95 -23.79
N LYS A 66 -5.34 2.23 -24.19
CA LYS A 66 -4.68 2.82 -25.35
C LYS A 66 -3.73 3.92 -24.88
N GLY A 67 -2.86 4.41 -25.77
CA GLY A 67 -1.95 5.51 -25.45
C GLY A 67 -2.62 6.84 -25.10
N THR A 68 -3.93 6.99 -25.34
CA THR A 68 -4.73 8.18 -25.01
C THR A 68 -5.59 8.02 -23.76
N THR A 69 -5.66 6.81 -23.19
CA THR A 69 -6.49 6.52 -22.02
C THR A 69 -6.03 7.34 -20.82
N GLN A 70 -6.98 7.99 -20.16
CA GLN A 70 -6.78 8.71 -18.90
C GLN A 70 -7.13 7.82 -17.71
N TRP A 71 -6.65 8.21 -16.52
CA TRP A 71 -6.84 7.43 -15.29
C TRP A 71 -8.33 7.28 -14.89
N ASP A 72 -9.18 8.25 -15.27
CA ASP A 72 -10.60 8.29 -14.94
C ASP A 72 -11.51 7.76 -16.06
N ASP A 73 -10.93 7.29 -17.16
CA ASP A 73 -11.68 6.64 -18.22
C ASP A 73 -12.21 5.27 -17.78
N PRO A 74 -13.41 4.85 -18.25
CA PRO A 74 -13.94 3.53 -17.98
C PRO A 74 -13.01 2.39 -18.44
N GLU A 75 -12.21 2.60 -19.49
CA GLU A 75 -11.28 1.59 -20.02
C GLU A 75 -10.02 1.38 -19.15
N ASN A 76 -9.64 2.35 -18.30
CA ASN A 76 -8.56 2.15 -17.34
C ASN A 76 -8.91 0.97 -16.43
N ALA A 77 -8.06 -0.05 -16.39
CA ALA A 77 -8.30 -1.24 -15.61
C ALA A 77 -7.68 -1.14 -14.22
N ILE A 78 -8.31 -1.78 -13.23
CA ILE A 78 -7.64 -2.17 -11.99
C ILE A 78 -7.35 -3.65 -12.10
N CYS A 79 -6.07 -3.99 -12.13
CA CYS A 79 -5.58 -5.37 -12.18
C CYS A 79 -5.05 -5.76 -10.81
N VAL A 80 -5.39 -6.96 -10.34
CA VAL A 80 -4.81 -7.54 -9.12
C VAL A 80 -4.34 -8.95 -9.39
N SER A 81 -3.10 -9.24 -9.05
CA SER A 81 -2.48 -10.54 -9.32
C SER A 81 -1.60 -11.01 -8.17
N CYS A 82 -1.42 -12.33 -8.12
CA CYS A 82 -0.45 -12.99 -7.27
C CYS A 82 0.52 -13.78 -8.16
N GLY A 83 1.82 -13.65 -7.91
CA GLY A 83 2.81 -14.44 -8.66
C GLY A 83 2.78 -15.93 -8.29
N PRO A 84 3.43 -16.80 -9.08
CA PRO A 84 3.34 -18.26 -8.95
C PRO A 84 3.74 -18.82 -7.59
N LEU A 85 4.72 -18.20 -6.92
CA LEU A 85 5.16 -18.65 -5.59
C LEU A 85 4.26 -18.15 -4.47
N GLY A 86 3.42 -17.14 -4.76
CA GLY A 86 2.54 -16.55 -3.77
C GLY A 86 1.45 -17.51 -3.29
N GLY A 87 1.14 -17.45 -2.01
CA GLY A 87 0.22 -18.35 -1.31
C GLY A 87 0.87 -19.58 -0.66
N THR A 88 2.20 -19.71 -0.71
CA THR A 88 2.89 -20.87 -0.14
C THR A 88 3.06 -20.74 1.39
N PRO A 89 2.32 -21.46 2.25
CA PRO A 89 2.17 -21.12 3.68
C PRO A 89 3.40 -21.38 4.55
N ILE A 90 4.43 -22.06 4.03
CA ILE A 90 5.67 -22.35 4.78
C ILE A 90 6.84 -21.47 4.35
N TYR A 91 6.70 -20.73 3.25
CA TYR A 91 7.78 -19.94 2.68
C TYR A 91 7.67 -18.48 3.15
N PRO A 92 8.71 -17.91 3.78
CA PRO A 92 8.67 -16.52 4.26
C PRO A 92 8.38 -15.51 3.14
N GLY A 93 7.44 -14.60 3.40
CA GLY A 93 7.11 -13.53 2.47
C GLY A 93 6.25 -13.92 1.26
N SER A 94 5.62 -15.09 1.22
CA SER A 94 4.85 -15.55 0.06
C SER A 94 3.40 -15.03 -0.06
N GLY A 95 2.94 -14.07 0.75
CA GLY A 95 1.55 -13.56 0.64
C GLY A 95 1.43 -12.21 -0.06
N LYS A 96 2.24 -11.96 -1.09
CA LYS A 96 2.18 -10.66 -1.79
C LYS A 96 1.18 -10.68 -2.94
N SER A 97 0.37 -9.64 -2.98
CA SER A 97 -0.46 -9.25 -4.12
C SER A 97 0.13 -7.98 -4.75
N ILE A 98 -0.11 -7.79 -6.05
CA ILE A 98 0.19 -6.56 -6.77
C ILE A 98 -1.13 -5.96 -7.24
N VAL A 99 -1.22 -4.63 -7.23
CA VAL A 99 -2.29 -3.88 -7.88
C VAL A 99 -1.68 -2.98 -8.94
N THR A 100 -2.24 -2.99 -10.15
CA THR A 100 -1.78 -2.10 -11.23
C THR A 100 -2.96 -1.36 -11.87
N THR A 101 -2.77 -0.08 -12.18
CA THR A 101 -3.72 0.78 -12.91
C THR A 101 -3.00 2.00 -13.50
N LEU A 102 -3.67 2.81 -14.33
CA LEU A 102 -3.21 4.16 -14.63
C LEU A 102 -3.52 5.09 -13.44
N SER A 103 -2.49 5.79 -12.96
CA SER A 103 -2.53 6.58 -11.73
C SER A 103 -3.11 7.98 -11.95
N PRO A 104 -3.99 8.46 -11.05
CA PRO A 104 -4.45 9.84 -11.04
C PRO A 104 -3.37 10.87 -10.69
N THR A 105 -2.32 10.49 -9.95
CA THR A 105 -1.28 11.45 -9.54
C THR A 105 -0.23 11.63 -10.63
N THR A 106 0.14 10.55 -11.31
CA THR A 106 1.21 10.56 -12.32
C THR A 106 0.72 10.61 -13.76
N GLY A 107 -0.53 10.17 -14.02
CA GLY A 107 -1.04 9.94 -15.38
C GLY A 107 -0.40 8.75 -16.10
N SER A 108 0.41 7.95 -15.40
CA SER A 108 1.15 6.81 -15.95
C SER A 108 0.78 5.51 -15.22
N VAL A 109 1.31 4.39 -15.69
CA VAL A 109 1.16 3.08 -15.04
C VAL A 109 1.75 3.14 -13.63
N MET A 110 0.97 2.66 -12.66
CA MET A 110 1.37 2.50 -11.28
C MET A 110 1.16 1.06 -10.86
N ASP A 111 2.17 0.47 -10.23
CA ASP A 111 2.04 -0.79 -9.51
C ASP A 111 2.31 -0.59 -8.01
N SER A 112 1.52 -1.29 -7.19
CA SER A 112 1.61 -1.21 -5.74
C SER A 112 1.59 -2.62 -5.13
N ASN A 113 2.61 -2.92 -4.33
CA ASN A 113 2.79 -4.23 -3.70
C ASN A 113 2.20 -4.22 -2.29
N VAL A 114 1.44 -5.25 -1.96
CA VAL A 114 0.73 -5.33 -0.69
C VAL A 114 0.72 -6.77 -0.14
N GLY A 115 0.72 -6.89 1.18
CA GLY A 115 0.48 -8.18 1.86
C GLY A 115 -1.01 -8.52 1.96
N GLY A 116 -1.36 -9.46 2.83
CA GLY A 116 -2.74 -9.88 3.01
C GLY A 116 -3.09 -11.11 2.15
N TYR A 117 -4.34 -11.55 2.24
CA TYR A 117 -4.70 -12.89 1.75
C TYR A 117 -5.35 -12.87 0.36
N PHE A 118 -5.67 -11.69 -0.19
CA PHE A 118 -6.49 -11.57 -1.39
C PHE A 118 -5.88 -12.27 -2.61
N GLY A 119 -4.66 -11.91 -3.02
CA GLY A 119 -4.00 -12.50 -4.19
C GLY A 119 -3.85 -14.03 -4.09
N PRO A 120 -3.31 -14.57 -2.99
CA PRO A 120 -3.30 -16.01 -2.76
C PRO A 120 -4.68 -16.67 -2.86
N TYR A 121 -5.71 -16.11 -2.22
CA TYR A 121 -7.06 -16.67 -2.23
C TYR A 121 -7.70 -16.57 -3.61
N LEU A 122 -7.41 -15.52 -4.39
CA LEU A 122 -7.86 -15.38 -5.77
C LEU A 122 -7.27 -16.50 -6.63
N LYS A 123 -5.96 -16.76 -6.52
CA LYS A 123 -5.30 -17.87 -7.21
C LYS A 123 -5.94 -19.20 -6.86
N PHE A 124 -6.12 -19.48 -5.57
CA PHE A 124 -6.71 -20.74 -5.13
C PHE A 124 -8.16 -20.87 -5.56
N SER A 125 -8.89 -19.76 -5.68
CA SER A 125 -10.23 -19.72 -6.26
C SER A 125 -10.23 -20.02 -7.75
N GLY A 126 -9.07 -20.08 -8.42
CA GLY A 126 -8.94 -20.49 -9.82
C GLY A 126 -8.46 -19.39 -10.77
N PHE A 127 -8.00 -18.24 -10.26
CA PHE A 127 -7.61 -17.11 -11.10
C PHE A 127 -6.24 -16.55 -10.72
N ASP A 128 -5.26 -16.56 -11.64
CA ASP A 128 -3.94 -15.99 -11.41
C ASP A 128 -3.98 -14.46 -11.28
N ALA A 129 -4.96 -13.83 -11.92
CA ALA A 129 -5.18 -12.39 -11.89
C ALA A 129 -6.66 -12.04 -12.11
N ILE A 130 -7.07 -10.87 -11.65
CA ILE A 130 -8.37 -10.25 -11.96
C ILE A 130 -8.14 -8.90 -12.66
N GLU A 131 -8.90 -8.63 -13.70
CA GLU A 131 -8.95 -7.37 -14.45
C GLU A 131 -10.35 -6.77 -14.31
N ILE A 132 -10.45 -5.54 -13.77
CA ILE A 132 -11.73 -4.84 -13.61
C ILE A 132 -11.75 -3.56 -14.45
N GLN A 133 -12.66 -3.49 -15.41
CA GLN A 133 -12.92 -2.33 -16.27
C GLN A 133 -14.34 -1.78 -16.05
N GLY A 134 -14.62 -0.63 -16.68
CA GLY A 134 -15.89 0.06 -16.58
C GLY A 134 -16.03 0.84 -15.27
N GLU A 135 -17.24 1.30 -15.03
CA GLU A 135 -17.70 2.03 -13.87
C GLU A 135 -19.13 1.57 -13.59
N ALA A 136 -19.41 1.25 -12.32
CA ALA A 136 -20.75 0.87 -11.89
C ALA A 136 -21.62 2.11 -11.62
N GLU A 137 -22.93 2.01 -11.82
CA GLU A 137 -23.87 3.11 -11.51
C GLU A 137 -24.09 3.31 -9.99
N ARG A 138 -23.78 2.30 -9.18
CA ARG A 138 -23.99 2.25 -7.73
C ARG A 138 -22.84 1.54 -7.03
N GLU A 139 -22.73 1.73 -5.72
CA GLU A 139 -21.73 1.05 -4.90
C GLU A 139 -21.79 -0.47 -5.10
N THR A 140 -20.67 -1.02 -5.54
CA THR A 140 -20.56 -2.40 -6.02
C THR A 140 -19.56 -3.20 -5.20
N VAL A 141 -19.93 -4.42 -4.83
CA VAL A 141 -19.06 -5.43 -4.26
C VAL A 141 -18.88 -6.56 -5.27
N VAL A 142 -17.63 -6.90 -5.60
CA VAL A 142 -17.32 -8.10 -6.40
C VAL A 142 -16.94 -9.22 -5.45
N LEU A 143 -17.71 -10.30 -5.43
CA LEU A 143 -17.45 -11.50 -4.64
C LEU A 143 -16.89 -12.60 -5.53
N ILE A 144 -15.71 -13.11 -5.19
CA ILE A 144 -15.10 -14.31 -5.75
C ILE A 144 -15.20 -15.41 -4.69
N ASP A 145 -16.18 -16.30 -4.83
CA ASP A 145 -16.36 -17.45 -3.95
C ASP A 145 -15.73 -18.70 -4.56
N GLY A 146 -14.49 -19.00 -4.14
CA GLY A 146 -13.75 -20.18 -4.59
C GLY A 146 -14.21 -21.49 -3.94
N ILE A 147 -15.06 -21.43 -2.91
CA ILE A 147 -15.67 -22.61 -2.26
C ILE A 147 -16.90 -23.05 -3.07
N ASP A 148 -17.78 -22.10 -3.40
CA ASP A 148 -19.02 -22.34 -4.14
C ASP A 148 -18.84 -22.21 -5.67
N GLU A 149 -17.61 -22.00 -6.14
CA GLU A 149 -17.20 -21.83 -7.55
C GLU A 149 -18.05 -20.79 -8.29
N LYS A 150 -18.21 -19.62 -7.65
CA LYS A 150 -19.11 -18.56 -8.11
C LYS A 150 -18.47 -17.19 -8.00
N VAL A 151 -18.63 -16.38 -9.04
CA VAL A 151 -18.27 -14.95 -9.04
C VAL A 151 -19.55 -14.13 -9.15
N GLN A 152 -19.69 -13.09 -8.33
CA GLN A 152 -20.86 -12.21 -8.33
C GLN A 152 -20.46 -10.74 -8.33
N VAL A 153 -21.17 -9.94 -9.12
CA VAL A 153 -21.20 -8.48 -9.00
C VAL A 153 -22.48 -8.12 -8.25
N LEU A 154 -22.32 -7.50 -7.09
CA LEU A 154 -23.40 -7.18 -6.16
C LEU A 154 -23.49 -5.67 -6.00
N GLU A 155 -24.69 -5.11 -6.13
CA GLU A 155 -24.95 -3.76 -5.63
C GLU A 155 -25.21 -3.82 -4.13
N GLY A 156 -24.43 -3.05 -3.37
CA GLY A 156 -24.56 -2.95 -1.92
C GLY A 156 -25.32 -1.69 -1.52
N SER A 157 -26.08 -1.78 -0.43
CA SER A 157 -26.65 -0.62 0.27
C SER A 157 -26.52 -0.81 1.77
N GLY A 158 -26.37 0.31 2.50
CA GLY A 158 -26.14 0.29 3.95
C GLY A 158 -24.74 -0.16 4.35
N LEU A 159 -23.78 -0.16 3.41
CA LEU A 159 -22.37 -0.41 3.72
C LEU A 159 -21.79 0.80 4.48
N PRO A 160 -20.90 0.59 5.47
CA PRO A 160 -20.21 1.67 6.15
C PRO A 160 -19.38 2.52 5.19
N GLU A 161 -19.09 3.76 5.55
CA GLU A 161 -18.25 4.61 4.71
C GLU A 161 -16.77 4.28 4.87
N ASP A 162 -16.30 4.13 6.11
CA ASP A 162 -14.90 3.87 6.39
C ASP A 162 -14.47 2.44 6.05
N ALA A 163 -13.16 2.28 5.80
CA ALA A 163 -12.60 1.02 5.35
C ALA A 163 -12.73 -0.06 6.44
N TYR A 164 -12.36 0.24 7.70
CA TYR A 164 -12.31 -0.75 8.80
C TYR A 164 -13.66 -1.43 9.02
N GLU A 165 -14.72 -0.65 9.16
CA GLU A 165 -16.07 -1.21 9.36
C GLU A 165 -16.58 -1.92 8.11
N THR A 166 -16.27 -1.40 6.90
CA THR A 166 -16.59 -2.08 5.64
C THR A 166 -15.98 -3.48 5.62
N SER A 167 -14.67 -3.60 5.81
CA SER A 167 -14.00 -4.90 5.76
C SER A 167 -14.49 -5.83 6.86
N ARG A 168 -14.68 -5.34 8.10
CA ARG A 168 -15.21 -6.14 9.21
C ARG A 168 -16.57 -6.75 8.87
N ILE A 169 -17.53 -5.93 8.43
CA ILE A 169 -18.89 -6.40 8.12
C ILE A 169 -18.88 -7.38 6.94
N LEU A 170 -18.09 -7.11 5.91
CA LEU A 170 -17.99 -8.02 4.76
C LEU A 170 -17.32 -9.36 5.12
N THR A 171 -16.28 -9.33 5.97
CA THR A 171 -15.67 -10.54 6.53
C THR A 171 -16.66 -11.35 7.34
N ASP A 172 -17.44 -10.72 8.21
CA ASP A 172 -18.45 -11.41 9.04
C ASP A 172 -19.57 -12.00 8.17
N HIS A 173 -20.09 -11.20 7.23
CA HIS A 173 -21.22 -11.57 6.38
C HIS A 173 -20.89 -12.73 5.44
N PHE A 174 -19.81 -12.61 4.65
CA PHE A 174 -19.42 -13.63 3.69
C PHE A 174 -18.64 -14.78 4.32
N GLY A 175 -18.02 -14.56 5.49
CA GLY A 175 -17.28 -15.58 6.22
C GLY A 175 -18.17 -16.65 6.83
N GLN A 176 -19.44 -16.33 7.15
CA GLN A 176 -20.42 -17.28 7.69
C GLN A 176 -19.88 -18.07 8.91
N GLY A 177 -19.24 -17.36 9.84
CA GLY A 177 -18.60 -17.96 11.02
C GLY A 177 -17.17 -18.48 10.79
N LYS A 178 -16.65 -18.41 9.56
CA LYS A 178 -15.25 -18.69 9.20
C LYS A 178 -14.56 -17.44 8.66
N PRO A 179 -14.32 -16.40 9.48
CA PRO A 179 -13.79 -15.12 9.00
C PRO A 179 -12.39 -15.23 8.39
N ARG A 180 -11.60 -16.24 8.78
CA ARG A 180 -10.30 -16.56 8.14
C ARG A 180 -10.40 -16.89 6.65
N ASN A 181 -11.57 -17.35 6.20
CA ASN A 181 -11.78 -17.71 4.81
C ASN A 181 -11.95 -16.49 3.91
N ILE A 182 -12.02 -15.27 4.48
CA ILE A 182 -12.30 -14.04 3.74
C ILE A 182 -11.07 -13.13 3.71
N SER A 183 -10.81 -12.58 2.53
CA SER A 183 -9.99 -11.39 2.35
C SER A 183 -10.79 -10.34 1.59
N VAL A 184 -10.66 -9.08 2.03
CA VAL A 184 -11.32 -7.92 1.44
C VAL A 184 -10.26 -6.97 0.90
N ILE A 185 -10.52 -6.39 -0.28
CA ILE A 185 -9.90 -5.17 -0.74
C ILE A 185 -10.93 -4.07 -0.61
N SER A 186 -10.59 -2.98 0.06
CA SER A 186 -11.46 -1.81 0.21
C SER A 186 -10.65 -0.50 0.16
N SER A 187 -11.34 0.61 0.00
CA SER A 187 -10.79 1.95 0.24
C SER A 187 -11.71 2.68 1.22
N GLY A 188 -11.29 3.87 1.66
CA GLY A 188 -12.05 4.71 2.56
C GLY A 188 -12.62 5.96 1.88
N PRO A 189 -13.35 6.79 2.62
CA PRO A 189 -14.04 7.96 2.09
C PRO A 189 -13.12 9.02 1.46
N GLY A 190 -11.85 9.10 1.89
CA GLY A 190 -10.89 10.06 1.36
C GLY A 190 -10.58 9.85 -0.12
N ALA A 191 -10.54 8.59 -0.57
CA ALA A 191 -10.26 8.26 -1.96
C ALA A 191 -11.29 8.80 -2.98
N ARG A 192 -12.50 9.18 -2.54
CA ARG A 192 -13.50 9.84 -3.41
C ARG A 192 -13.22 11.31 -3.67
N HIS A 193 -12.30 11.90 -2.90
CA HIS A 193 -12.09 13.34 -2.87
C HIS A 193 -10.61 13.73 -3.09
N THR A 194 -9.72 12.75 -3.12
CA THR A 194 -8.27 12.93 -3.25
C THR A 194 -7.72 12.11 -4.41
N LEU A 195 -6.58 12.52 -4.97
CA LEU A 195 -5.83 11.74 -5.96
C LEU A 195 -4.87 10.74 -5.30
N ILE A 196 -4.58 10.91 -4.01
CA ILE A 196 -3.65 10.09 -3.22
C ILE A 196 -4.36 8.96 -2.45
N GLY A 197 -5.54 8.53 -2.94
CA GLY A 197 -6.31 7.47 -2.31
C GLY A 197 -5.65 6.10 -2.49
N CYS A 198 -5.67 5.25 -1.45
CA CYS A 198 -5.02 3.94 -1.45
C CYS A 198 -6.01 2.78 -1.20
N LEU A 199 -5.54 1.55 -1.39
CA LEU A 199 -6.32 0.33 -1.12
C LEU A 199 -5.80 -0.41 0.10
N ASN A 200 -6.72 -0.86 0.95
CA ASN A 200 -6.48 -1.74 2.08
C ASN A 200 -6.77 -3.18 1.70
N PHE A 201 -5.85 -4.09 2.03
CA PHE A 201 -5.94 -5.52 1.81
C PHE A 201 -5.93 -6.22 3.16
N THR A 202 -6.90 -7.12 3.36
CA THR A 202 -7.07 -7.74 4.67
C THR A 202 -6.44 -9.12 4.80
N TRP A 203 -6.15 -9.50 6.04
CA TRP A 203 -6.16 -10.89 6.50
C TRP A 203 -6.83 -10.95 7.86
N TYR A 204 -7.31 -12.13 8.25
CA TYR A 204 -7.90 -12.30 9.58
C TYR A 204 -6.88 -12.83 10.59
N ASP A 205 -6.54 -11.99 11.56
CA ASP A 205 -5.77 -12.39 12.74
C ASP A 205 -6.72 -13.09 13.72
N ALA A 206 -6.59 -14.41 13.86
CA ALA A 206 -7.42 -15.17 14.79
C ALA A 206 -7.00 -15.05 16.25
N GLY A 207 -5.74 -14.68 16.53
CA GLY A 207 -5.29 -14.40 17.89
C GLY A 207 -5.98 -13.15 18.43
N ARG A 208 -6.10 -12.12 17.58
CA ARG A 208 -6.77 -10.85 17.90
C ARG A 208 -8.24 -10.80 17.51
N LYS A 209 -8.74 -11.82 16.80
CA LYS A 209 -10.12 -11.97 16.32
C LYS A 209 -10.59 -10.76 15.50
N ARG A 210 -9.79 -10.33 14.53
CA ARG A 210 -10.14 -9.22 13.63
C ARG A 210 -9.47 -9.30 12.28
N ALA A 211 -10.07 -8.63 11.30
CA ALA A 211 -9.38 -8.27 10.07
C ALA A 211 -8.31 -7.22 10.37
N ARG A 212 -7.12 -7.40 9.80
CA ARG A 212 -5.96 -6.52 9.86
C ARG A 212 -5.56 -6.08 8.46
N TYR A 213 -4.88 -4.94 8.34
CA TYR A 213 -4.57 -4.30 7.04
C TYR A 213 -3.10 -4.31 6.64
N LYS A 214 -2.91 -4.41 5.32
CA LYS A 214 -1.76 -3.90 4.58
C LYS A 214 -2.26 -3.05 3.41
N GLN A 215 -1.44 -2.13 2.95
CA GLN A 215 -1.84 -1.10 2.01
C GLN A 215 -1.14 -1.29 0.67
N ALA A 216 -1.91 -1.27 -0.42
CA ALA A 216 -1.39 -0.91 -1.73
C ALA A 216 -1.37 0.63 -1.77
N GLY A 217 -0.38 1.21 -1.10
CA GLY A 217 -0.39 2.59 -0.63
C GLY A 217 -0.35 3.65 -1.72
N ARG A 218 0.57 3.53 -2.67
CA ARG A 218 0.98 4.68 -3.49
C ARG A 218 0.24 4.78 -4.82
N GLY A 219 0.18 6.02 -5.32
CA GLY A 219 -0.20 6.32 -6.70
C GLY A 219 -1.70 6.33 -6.99
N GLY A 220 -2.55 6.46 -5.98
CA GLY A 220 -3.98 6.76 -6.21
C GLY A 220 -4.84 5.57 -6.63
N THR A 221 -4.41 4.34 -6.34
CA THR A 221 -5.17 3.12 -6.70
C THR A 221 -6.56 3.09 -6.05
N GLY A 222 -6.70 3.59 -4.83
CA GLY A 222 -7.98 3.72 -4.12
C GLY A 222 -8.90 4.76 -4.76
N THR A 223 -8.33 5.82 -5.33
CA THR A 223 -9.10 6.84 -6.06
C THR A 223 -9.70 6.26 -7.34
N VAL A 224 -8.93 5.49 -8.11
CA VAL A 224 -9.46 4.78 -9.30
C VAL A 224 -10.55 3.80 -8.89
N PHE A 225 -10.34 3.07 -7.80
CA PHE A 225 -11.32 2.11 -7.26
C PHE A 225 -12.64 2.77 -6.89
N SER A 226 -12.56 3.90 -6.19
CA SER A 226 -13.72 4.70 -5.78
C SER A 226 -14.41 5.36 -6.98
N ARG A 227 -13.64 5.86 -7.96
CA ARG A 227 -14.15 6.46 -9.21
C ARG A 227 -15.02 5.48 -10.00
N LYS A 228 -14.70 4.18 -9.93
CA LYS A 228 -15.46 3.10 -10.57
C LYS A 228 -16.67 2.61 -9.77
N ASN A 229 -16.98 3.26 -8.63
CA ASN A 229 -17.99 2.86 -7.65
C ASN A 229 -17.79 1.45 -7.08
N ILE A 230 -16.55 0.99 -7.02
CA ILE A 230 -16.23 -0.27 -6.33
C ILE A 230 -16.11 0.04 -4.85
N LYS A 231 -16.95 -0.61 -4.04
CA LYS A 231 -16.91 -0.51 -2.58
C LYS A 231 -15.96 -1.54 -1.99
N ALA A 232 -15.95 -2.76 -2.52
CA ALA A 232 -15.03 -3.80 -2.11
C ALA A 232 -14.84 -4.90 -3.16
N LEU A 233 -13.68 -5.55 -3.13
CA LEU A 233 -13.49 -6.88 -3.69
C LEU A 233 -13.40 -7.86 -2.53
N VAL A 234 -14.15 -8.95 -2.58
CA VAL A 234 -14.16 -9.97 -1.54
C VAL A 234 -13.78 -11.29 -2.18
N VAL A 235 -12.81 -11.99 -1.60
CA VAL A 235 -12.47 -13.35 -2.00
C VAL A 235 -12.67 -14.30 -0.84
N ARG A 236 -13.29 -15.44 -1.12
CA ARG A 236 -13.55 -16.52 -0.16
C ARG A 236 -12.83 -17.79 -0.58
N TRP A 237 -11.96 -18.28 0.29
CA TRP A 237 -11.24 -19.54 0.12
C TRP A 237 -11.25 -20.36 1.41
N ASP A 238 -11.10 -21.68 1.32
CA ASP A 238 -11.06 -22.56 2.49
C ASP A 238 -9.62 -22.73 3.05
N ALA A 239 -9.30 -23.90 3.58
CA ALA A 239 -8.00 -24.15 4.20
C ALA A 239 -6.84 -24.00 3.20
N VAL A 240 -5.71 -23.50 3.70
CA VAL A 240 -4.44 -23.43 2.98
C VAL A 240 -3.47 -24.44 3.58
N THR A 241 -2.91 -25.28 2.72
CA THR A 241 -1.90 -26.31 3.02
C THR A 241 -0.68 -26.09 2.12
N VAL A 242 0.42 -26.78 2.41
CA VAL A 242 1.63 -26.76 1.57
C VAL A 242 1.30 -27.17 0.12
N SER A 243 0.37 -28.12 -0.04
CA SER A 243 -0.05 -28.63 -1.34
C SER A 243 -1.06 -27.74 -2.08
N THR A 244 -1.64 -26.71 -1.46
CA THR A 244 -2.65 -25.84 -2.12
C THR A 244 -2.09 -25.14 -3.36
N ASN A 245 -0.83 -24.68 -3.30
CA ASN A 245 -0.17 -24.03 -4.44
C ASN A 245 0.47 -25.03 -5.44
N ARG A 246 0.38 -26.34 -5.15
CA ARG A 246 0.89 -27.47 -5.94
C ARG A 246 2.28 -27.22 -6.54
N PRO A 247 3.32 -27.04 -5.70
CA PRO A 247 4.69 -26.86 -6.17
C PRO A 247 5.13 -28.07 -7.02
N SER A 248 6.09 -27.88 -7.92
CA SER A 248 6.63 -28.97 -8.73
C SER A 248 7.38 -30.01 -7.89
N ASP A 249 7.96 -29.59 -6.77
CA ASP A 249 8.67 -30.42 -5.81
C ASP A 249 8.32 -29.92 -4.39
N GLU A 250 7.48 -30.68 -3.69
CA GLU A 250 7.02 -30.31 -2.35
C GLU A 250 8.10 -30.52 -1.28
N GLU A 251 8.95 -31.53 -1.44
CA GLU A 251 9.99 -31.85 -0.46
C GLU A 251 11.15 -30.85 -0.54
N ALA A 252 11.60 -30.51 -1.76
CA ALA A 252 12.59 -29.45 -1.95
C ALA A 252 12.09 -28.10 -1.41
N LEU A 253 10.80 -27.78 -1.63
CA LEU A 253 10.20 -26.58 -1.07
C LEU A 253 10.26 -26.58 0.47
N LYS A 254 9.93 -27.70 1.12
CA LYS A 254 9.99 -27.83 2.59
C LYS A 254 11.41 -27.62 3.11
N GLU A 255 12.40 -28.20 2.44
CA GLU A 255 13.82 -28.05 2.80
C GLU A 255 14.27 -26.59 2.72
N VAL A 256 14.05 -25.93 1.57
CA VAL A 256 14.44 -24.53 1.36
C VAL A 256 13.69 -23.59 2.31
N ALA A 257 12.38 -23.80 2.48
CA ALA A 257 11.57 -22.99 3.39
C ALA A 257 12.04 -23.10 4.84
N LYS A 258 12.44 -24.30 5.27
CA LYS A 258 12.99 -24.53 6.62
C LYS A 258 14.33 -23.83 6.80
N MET A 259 15.25 -23.95 5.84
CA MET A 259 16.55 -23.28 5.90
C MET A 259 16.40 -21.76 5.98
N HIS A 260 15.63 -21.19 5.06
CA HIS A 260 15.40 -19.73 4.99
C HIS A 260 14.68 -19.21 6.24
N SER A 261 13.71 -19.97 6.77
CA SER A 261 13.03 -19.63 8.02
C SER A 261 13.97 -19.64 9.22
N HIS A 262 14.86 -20.64 9.30
CA HIS A 262 15.85 -20.75 10.38
C HIS A 262 16.82 -19.57 10.35
N GLU A 263 17.34 -19.23 9.17
CA GLU A 263 18.23 -18.10 8.96
C GLU A 263 17.60 -16.78 9.41
N ILE A 264 16.36 -16.51 9.00
CA ILE A 264 15.60 -15.32 9.43
C ILE A 264 15.48 -15.26 10.96
N VAL A 265 15.06 -16.35 11.60
CA VAL A 265 14.82 -16.38 13.05
C VAL A 265 16.14 -16.21 13.82
N GLU A 266 17.25 -16.72 13.28
CA GLU A 266 18.56 -16.60 13.91
C GLU A 266 19.16 -15.19 13.77
N LEU A 267 19.00 -14.57 12.60
CA LEU A 267 19.67 -13.31 12.26
C LEU A 267 18.86 -12.07 12.60
N ASP A 268 17.52 -12.11 12.52
CA ASP A 268 16.67 -10.95 12.79
C ASP A 268 16.97 -10.27 14.14
N PRO A 269 17.11 -10.99 15.27
CA PRO A 269 17.40 -10.36 16.57
C PRO A 269 18.80 -9.74 16.67
N LYS A 270 19.72 -10.10 15.77
CA LYS A 270 21.10 -9.58 15.71
C LYS A 270 21.23 -8.39 14.74
N GLN A 271 20.22 -8.18 13.91
CA GLN A 271 20.19 -7.17 12.84
C GLN A 271 19.10 -6.15 13.15
N ASN A 272 17.88 -6.37 12.64
CA ASN A 272 16.86 -5.31 12.56
C ASN A 272 15.71 -5.46 13.55
N GLU A 273 15.59 -6.61 14.22
CA GLU A 273 14.48 -6.96 15.11
C GLU A 273 13.09 -6.76 14.45
N MET A 274 12.94 -7.07 13.16
CA MET A 274 11.70 -6.94 12.39
C MET A 274 10.53 -7.61 13.09
N ALA A 275 10.78 -8.78 13.69
CA ALA A 275 9.78 -9.55 14.40
C ALA A 275 9.26 -8.86 15.68
N ARG A 276 9.99 -7.87 16.22
CA ARG A 276 9.63 -7.16 17.47
C ARG A 276 9.22 -5.72 17.27
N ILE A 277 9.85 -5.02 16.33
CA ILE A 277 9.69 -3.57 16.13
C ILE A 277 9.47 -3.20 14.67
N GLY A 278 9.42 -4.17 13.76
CA GLY A 278 9.18 -3.94 12.34
C GLY A 278 10.18 -2.95 11.75
N THR A 279 9.70 -2.14 10.80
CA THR A 279 10.53 -1.16 10.10
C THR A 279 10.92 0.05 10.96
N THR A 280 10.40 0.19 12.18
CA THR A 280 10.62 1.38 13.04
C THR A 280 12.08 1.58 13.47
N HIS A 281 12.92 0.55 13.37
CA HIS A 281 14.37 0.63 13.58
C HIS A 281 15.06 1.64 12.64
N LEU A 282 14.51 1.85 11.44
CA LEU A 282 15.09 2.74 10.46
C LEU A 282 15.11 4.21 10.90
N VAL A 283 14.21 4.67 11.77
CA VAL A 283 14.15 6.08 12.18
C VAL A 283 15.48 6.57 12.76
N THR A 284 16.04 5.80 13.69
CA THR A 284 17.31 6.16 14.34
C THR A 284 18.47 6.08 13.35
N ILE A 285 18.53 5.02 12.54
CA ILE A 285 19.60 4.85 11.55
C ILE A 285 19.57 5.98 10.51
N MET A 286 18.40 6.30 9.96
CA MET A 286 18.28 7.37 8.99
C MET A 286 18.65 8.71 9.62
N ASN A 287 18.30 8.96 10.88
CA ASN A 287 18.70 10.17 11.59
C ASN A 287 20.23 10.25 11.81
N ASP A 288 20.87 9.16 12.23
CA ASP A 288 22.31 9.12 12.54
C ASP A 288 23.20 9.36 11.31
N TYR A 289 22.67 9.10 10.11
CA TYR A 289 23.36 9.27 8.84
C TYR A 289 22.91 10.52 8.04
N ASP A 290 22.13 11.43 8.64
CA ASP A 290 21.57 12.63 7.99
C ASP A 290 20.64 12.32 6.78
N LEU A 291 19.86 11.24 6.91
CA LEU A 291 18.98 10.68 5.87
C LEU A 291 17.48 10.75 6.23
N LEU A 292 17.11 11.17 7.44
CA LEU A 292 15.71 11.26 7.91
C LEU A 292 15.08 12.60 7.46
N PRO A 293 14.09 12.58 6.53
CA PRO A 293 13.43 13.81 6.11
C PRO A 293 12.79 14.55 7.27
N THR A 294 13.18 15.81 7.44
CA THR A 294 12.69 16.67 8.52
C THR A 294 12.29 18.03 7.96
N ASN A 295 11.07 18.46 8.28
CA ASN A 295 10.45 19.71 7.83
C ASN A 295 10.50 19.91 6.30
N ASN A 296 9.76 19.09 5.55
CA ASN A 296 9.77 19.04 4.08
C ASN A 296 11.17 18.86 3.47
N TYR A 297 11.92 17.87 3.99
CA TYR A 297 13.29 17.58 3.54
C TYR A 297 14.26 18.78 3.65
N ARG A 298 13.97 19.80 4.45
CA ARG A 298 14.92 20.89 4.74
C ARG A 298 16.15 20.40 5.50
N TYR A 299 15.98 19.36 6.32
CA TYR A 299 17.03 18.76 7.14
C TYR A 299 16.96 17.23 7.09
N GLY A 300 18.11 16.57 7.27
CA GLY A 300 18.25 15.11 7.25
C GLY A 300 18.26 14.47 8.64
N GLN A 301 18.10 15.27 9.70
CA GLN A 301 18.13 14.80 11.08
C GLN A 301 17.42 15.77 12.02
N HIS A 302 17.03 15.27 13.19
CA HIS A 302 16.50 16.08 14.27
C HIS A 302 16.83 15.47 15.65
N PRO A 303 17.20 16.28 16.66
CA PRO A 303 17.52 15.78 18.01
C PRO A 303 16.36 15.01 18.69
N GLN A 304 15.12 15.24 18.26
CA GLN A 304 13.93 14.57 18.80
C GLN A 304 13.53 13.30 18.04
N ALA A 305 14.27 12.86 17.02
CA ALA A 305 13.93 11.68 16.21
C ALA A 305 13.74 10.41 17.06
N ALA A 306 14.52 10.24 18.13
CA ALA A 306 14.38 9.12 19.06
C ALA A 306 12.99 9.01 19.72
N ASN A 307 12.23 10.11 19.81
CA ASN A 307 10.87 10.12 20.37
C ASN A 307 9.84 9.40 19.49
N ILE A 308 10.20 9.11 18.24
CA ILE A 308 9.37 8.37 17.29
C ILE A 308 10.13 7.17 16.71
N GLY A 309 11.21 6.72 17.38
CA GLY A 309 12.03 5.59 16.92
C GLY A 309 11.66 4.23 17.53
N ALA A 310 12.51 3.24 17.27
CA ALA A 310 12.35 1.84 17.71
C ALA A 310 11.95 1.66 19.18
N GLU A 311 12.65 2.33 20.11
CA GLU A 311 12.43 2.14 21.55
C GLU A 311 11.05 2.58 22.03
N VAL A 312 10.44 3.51 21.32
CA VAL A 312 9.09 4.00 21.61
C VAL A 312 8.08 2.98 21.10
N TYR A 313 8.18 2.57 19.84
CA TYR A 313 7.26 1.60 19.24
C TYR A 313 7.39 0.20 19.83
N ARG A 314 8.57 -0.21 20.31
CA ARG A 314 8.74 -1.44 21.10
C ARG A 314 7.82 -1.50 22.32
N ARG A 315 7.49 -0.35 22.92
CA ARG A 315 6.60 -0.24 24.08
C ARG A 315 5.14 -0.11 23.68
N LEU A 316 4.86 0.53 22.55
CA LEU A 316 3.50 0.78 22.06
C LEU A 316 2.90 -0.43 21.34
N PHE A 317 3.70 -1.19 20.59
CA PHE A 317 3.23 -2.35 19.87
C PHE A 317 2.72 -3.43 20.81
N ASP A 318 1.58 -3.99 20.43
CA ASP A 318 1.01 -5.14 21.12
C ASP A 318 1.94 -6.35 20.97
N LYS A 319 2.13 -7.07 22.06
CA LYS A 319 3.07 -8.19 22.11
C LYS A 319 2.62 -9.30 21.15
N GLY A 320 3.59 -9.93 20.52
CA GLY A 320 3.39 -11.09 19.65
C GLY A 320 4.11 -10.91 18.33
N PHE A 321 4.07 -11.96 17.53
CA PHE A 321 4.69 -12.03 16.21
C PHE A 321 3.58 -12.26 15.20
N ASP A 322 3.51 -11.42 14.17
CA ASP A 322 2.50 -11.57 13.13
C ASP A 322 3.03 -11.16 11.76
N GLY A 323 2.54 -11.84 10.73
CA GLY A 323 2.90 -11.60 9.35
C GLY A 323 1.65 -11.38 8.52
N CYS A 324 1.77 -10.58 7.46
CA CYS A 324 0.69 -10.39 6.48
C CYS A 324 0.33 -11.66 5.68
N TRP A 325 1.00 -12.78 5.94
CA TRP A 325 0.72 -14.12 5.40
C TRP A 325 0.99 -15.20 6.45
N ILE A 326 0.19 -16.27 6.44
CA ILE A 326 0.40 -17.43 7.32
C ILE A 326 1.81 -17.99 7.13
N GLY A 327 2.50 -18.21 8.26
CA GLY A 327 3.83 -18.83 8.31
C GLY A 327 4.99 -17.93 7.90
N CYS A 328 4.75 -16.63 7.65
CA CYS A 328 5.85 -15.70 7.39
C CYS A 328 6.69 -15.45 8.65
N THR A 329 7.94 -15.94 8.66
CA THR A 329 8.84 -15.85 9.83
C THR A 329 9.48 -14.49 10.04
N VAL A 330 9.45 -13.58 9.05
CA VAL A 330 9.88 -12.18 9.25
C VAL A 330 9.01 -11.47 10.28
N ALA A 331 7.73 -11.83 10.35
CA ALA A 331 6.78 -11.36 11.37
C ALA A 331 6.76 -9.83 11.60
N CYS A 332 6.91 -9.04 10.53
CA CYS A 332 7.00 -7.57 10.62
C CYS A 332 5.67 -6.84 10.85
N SER A 333 4.54 -7.54 10.95
CA SER A 333 3.22 -6.89 10.99
C SER A 333 2.79 -6.58 12.42
N HIS A 334 3.07 -5.36 12.85
CA HIS A 334 2.77 -4.88 14.21
C HIS A 334 1.47 -4.11 14.28
N GLY A 335 0.98 -3.89 15.50
CA GLY A 335 -0.17 -3.03 15.74
C GLY A 335 -0.29 -2.60 17.19
N ILE A 336 -1.05 -1.54 17.44
CA ILE A 336 -1.25 -0.94 18.76
C ILE A 336 -2.67 -1.24 19.20
N LYS A 337 -2.83 -1.92 20.34
CA LYS A 337 -4.14 -2.22 20.91
C LYS A 337 -4.65 -1.08 21.76
N ASP A 338 -5.98 -0.97 21.85
CA ASP A 338 -6.70 -0.04 22.72
C ASP A 338 -6.26 1.42 22.57
N PHE A 339 -5.76 1.80 21.38
CA PHE A 339 -5.43 3.18 21.08
C PHE A 339 -6.70 4.03 21.12
N VAL A 340 -6.63 5.25 21.63
CA VAL A 340 -7.79 6.15 21.75
C VAL A 340 -7.51 7.41 20.94
N PRO A 341 -8.09 7.54 19.74
CA PRO A 341 -7.96 8.76 18.93
C PRO A 341 -8.50 9.99 19.68
N MET A 342 -7.82 11.11 19.51
CA MET A 342 -8.14 12.40 20.12
C MET A 342 -9.06 13.26 19.22
N THR A 343 -9.10 12.97 17.93
CA THR A 343 -9.86 13.70 16.91
C THR A 343 -10.71 12.77 16.06
N GLY A 344 -11.47 13.33 15.12
CA GLY A 344 -12.22 12.58 14.11
C GLY A 344 -13.41 11.75 14.65
N PRO A 345 -14.02 10.92 13.78
CA PRO A 345 -15.21 10.14 14.10
C PRO A 345 -15.00 9.04 15.14
N TYR A 346 -13.76 8.58 15.36
CA TYR A 346 -13.42 7.57 16.36
C TYR A 346 -12.90 8.19 17.67
N LYS A 347 -13.05 9.51 17.86
CA LYS A 347 -12.59 10.21 19.06
C LYS A 347 -13.12 9.56 20.34
N GLY A 348 -12.21 9.25 21.27
CA GLY A 348 -12.56 8.67 22.56
C GLY A 348 -12.94 7.18 22.51
N MET A 349 -12.91 6.55 21.34
CA MET A 349 -13.17 5.12 21.17
C MET A 349 -11.86 4.33 21.17
N LYS A 350 -11.86 3.16 21.80
CA LYS A 350 -10.72 2.23 21.70
C LYS A 350 -10.71 1.59 20.32
N VAL A 351 -9.62 1.77 19.59
CA VAL A 351 -9.38 1.18 18.28
C VAL A 351 -8.10 0.34 18.31
N PHE A 352 -7.89 -0.42 17.23
CA PHE A 352 -6.63 -1.11 16.99
C PHE A 352 -6.01 -0.52 15.73
N VAL A 353 -4.74 -0.18 15.82
CA VAL A 353 -4.00 0.47 14.75
C VAL A 353 -3.02 -0.53 14.17
N ASP A 354 -3.05 -0.75 12.86
CA ASP A 354 -2.05 -1.53 12.14
C ASP A 354 -0.82 -0.66 11.86
N GLY A 355 0.39 -1.12 12.20
CA GLY A 355 1.61 -0.29 12.12
C GLY A 355 1.71 0.73 13.27
N PRO A 356 2.36 1.90 13.05
CA PRO A 356 2.85 2.40 11.77
C PRO A 356 4.15 1.74 11.27
N GLU A 357 4.41 1.88 9.98
CA GLU A 357 5.69 1.53 9.33
C GLU A 357 6.63 2.77 9.29
N TYR A 358 7.92 2.57 9.01
CA TYR A 358 8.94 3.63 8.92
C TYR A 358 8.50 4.83 8.07
N GLU A 359 8.00 4.56 6.86
CA GLU A 359 7.59 5.61 5.92
C GLU A 359 6.49 6.51 6.50
N THR A 360 5.51 5.90 7.20
CA THR A 360 4.48 6.69 7.89
C THR A 360 5.09 7.50 9.03
N ILE A 361 6.05 6.93 9.76
CA ILE A 361 6.69 7.62 10.88
C ILE A 361 7.51 8.81 10.42
N ALA A 362 8.35 8.64 9.40
CA ALA A 362 9.16 9.72 8.86
C ALA A 362 8.28 10.78 8.17
N GLY A 363 7.35 10.36 7.31
CA GLY A 363 6.52 11.26 6.52
C GLY A 363 5.48 12.03 7.34
N CYS A 364 4.81 11.36 8.28
CA CYS A 364 3.78 11.98 9.13
C CYS A 364 4.33 12.46 10.49
N GLY A 365 5.61 12.22 10.76
CA GLY A 365 6.31 12.64 11.96
C GLY A 365 7.37 13.70 11.65
N SER A 366 8.62 13.26 11.46
CA SER A 366 9.78 14.17 11.30
C SER A 366 9.60 15.14 10.13
N ASN A 367 9.06 14.69 9.00
CA ASN A 367 8.89 15.52 7.81
C ASN A 367 7.85 16.64 8.03
N LEU A 368 6.89 16.44 8.93
CA LEU A 368 5.94 17.46 9.41
C LEU A 368 6.44 18.25 10.63
N GLY A 369 7.61 17.92 11.18
CA GLY A 369 8.10 18.48 12.45
C GLY A 369 7.36 17.97 13.69
N ILE A 370 6.68 16.82 13.61
CA ILE A 370 5.89 16.22 14.69
C ILE A 370 6.67 15.04 15.29
N PHE A 371 7.16 15.21 16.51
CA PHE A 371 7.91 14.18 17.25
C PHE A 371 7.10 13.56 18.40
N ASP A 372 5.79 13.45 18.20
CA ASP A 372 4.84 12.83 19.13
C ASP A 372 4.31 11.50 18.55
N PRO A 373 4.70 10.34 19.09
CA PRO A 373 4.36 9.03 18.52
C PRO A 373 2.84 8.75 18.54
N TYR A 374 2.09 9.36 19.46
CA TYR A 374 0.64 9.17 19.52
C TYR A 374 -0.07 9.92 18.40
N THR A 375 0.38 11.15 18.07
CA THR A 375 -0.11 11.88 16.90
C THR A 375 0.18 11.11 15.62
N VAL A 376 1.40 10.58 15.45
CA VAL A 376 1.77 9.80 14.26
C VAL A 376 0.94 8.52 14.13
N THR A 377 0.71 7.83 15.26
CA THR A 377 -0.18 6.66 15.33
C THR A 377 -1.61 7.01 14.94
N GLU A 378 -2.11 8.17 15.36
CA GLU A 378 -3.46 8.64 15.01
C GLU A 378 -3.60 9.00 13.53
N ILE A 379 -2.60 9.67 12.95
CA ILE A 379 -2.53 9.93 11.51
C ILE A 379 -2.56 8.62 10.75
N ASN A 380 -1.71 7.65 11.12
CA ASN A 380 -1.67 6.33 10.51
C ASN A 380 -3.04 5.64 10.53
N PHE A 381 -3.69 5.59 11.70
CA PHE A 381 -5.02 5.00 11.85
C PHE A 381 -6.04 5.64 10.92
N TYR A 382 -6.03 6.97 10.81
CA TYR A 382 -6.99 7.67 9.97
C TYR A 382 -6.66 7.60 8.48
N CYS A 383 -5.38 7.52 8.09
CA CYS A 383 -5.00 7.21 6.71
C CYS A 383 -5.56 5.85 6.27
N ASP A 384 -5.44 4.82 7.11
CA ASP A 384 -6.03 3.50 6.85
C ASP A 384 -7.56 3.55 6.79
N THR A 385 -8.17 4.24 7.75
CA THR A 385 -9.64 4.41 7.84
C THR A 385 -10.20 5.12 6.61
N TYR A 386 -9.49 6.14 6.11
CA TYR A 386 -9.91 6.99 5.00
C TYR A 386 -9.39 6.53 3.64
N GLY A 387 -8.50 5.53 3.60
CA GLY A 387 -7.86 5.06 2.38
C GLY A 387 -6.98 6.12 1.74
N ILE A 388 -6.03 6.68 2.50
CA ILE A 388 -5.09 7.72 2.06
C ILE A 388 -3.65 7.21 2.18
N ASP A 389 -2.82 7.48 1.17
CA ASP A 389 -1.37 7.20 1.22
C ASP A 389 -0.67 8.08 2.27
N THR A 390 -0.05 7.47 3.27
CA THR A 390 0.67 8.18 4.34
C THR A 390 1.90 8.93 3.83
N ILE A 391 2.58 8.43 2.81
CA ILE A 391 3.77 9.07 2.24
C ILE A 391 3.35 10.36 1.52
N SER A 392 2.42 10.24 0.57
CA SER A 392 1.92 11.40 -0.17
C SER A 392 1.18 12.39 0.72
N PHE A 393 0.48 11.93 1.77
CA PHE A 393 -0.10 12.82 2.77
C PHE A 393 0.99 13.58 3.54
N GLY A 394 1.96 12.87 4.12
CA GLY A 394 3.05 13.44 4.90
C GLY A 394 3.88 14.44 4.11
N THR A 395 4.42 14.01 2.97
CA THR A 395 5.22 14.87 2.10
C THR A 395 4.41 16.02 1.48
N GLY A 396 3.16 15.77 1.08
CA GLY A 396 2.27 16.82 0.55
C GLY A 396 1.92 17.88 1.59
N LEU A 397 1.62 17.49 2.82
CA LEU A 397 1.35 18.42 3.91
C LEU A 397 2.62 19.17 4.34
N ALA A 398 3.78 18.51 4.37
CA ALA A 398 5.06 19.16 4.64
C ALA A 398 5.34 20.31 3.67
N PHE A 399 5.09 20.08 2.36
CA PHE A 399 5.18 21.12 1.34
C PHE A 399 4.24 22.30 1.60
N ALA A 400 2.99 22.03 1.99
CA ALA A 400 2.04 23.08 2.34
C ALA A 400 2.47 23.87 3.60
N MET A 401 3.06 23.19 4.59
CA MET A 401 3.63 23.83 5.79
C MET A 401 4.79 24.75 5.44
N GLU A 402 5.72 24.32 4.58
CA GLU A 402 6.81 25.19 4.12
C GLU A 402 6.30 26.39 3.32
N CYS A 403 5.34 26.18 2.42
CA CYS A 403 4.69 27.29 1.71
C CYS A 403 4.06 28.31 2.68
N PHE A 404 3.46 27.84 3.78
CA PHE A 404 2.88 28.70 4.80
C PHE A 404 3.94 29.48 5.58
N GLU A 405 5.02 28.83 6.02
CA GLU A 405 6.13 29.50 6.71
C GLU A 405 6.87 30.52 5.82
N MET A 406 6.94 30.26 4.51
CA MET A 406 7.51 31.19 3.52
C MET A 406 6.54 32.31 3.12
N GLY A 407 5.29 32.29 3.59
CA GLY A 407 4.26 33.29 3.26
C GLY A 407 3.68 33.16 1.85
N LEU A 408 3.92 32.04 1.15
CA LEU A 408 3.33 31.72 -0.15
C LEU A 408 1.84 31.41 -0.03
N ILE A 409 1.43 30.85 1.12
CA ILE A 409 0.05 30.75 1.54
C ILE A 409 -0.09 31.30 2.96
N ASN A 410 -1.32 31.60 3.40
CA ASN A 410 -1.56 32.19 4.72
C ASN A 410 -2.90 31.71 5.31
N LYS A 411 -3.25 32.22 6.51
CA LYS A 411 -4.45 31.80 7.24
C LYS A 411 -5.76 32.01 6.49
N THR A 412 -5.85 32.95 5.53
CA THR A 412 -7.08 33.10 4.74
C THR A 412 -7.24 31.95 3.75
N HIS A 413 -6.16 31.49 3.13
CA HIS A 413 -6.17 30.36 2.19
C HIS A 413 -6.47 29.02 2.89
N THR A 414 -5.98 28.85 4.12
CA THR A 414 -6.09 27.60 4.90
C THR A 414 -7.36 27.50 5.74
N GLY A 415 -8.33 28.40 5.57
CA GLY A 415 -9.56 28.41 6.37
C GLY A 415 -9.33 28.76 7.86
N GLY A 416 -8.29 29.54 8.14
CA GLY A 416 -7.90 29.98 9.49
C GLY A 416 -6.86 29.09 10.16
N MET A 417 -6.51 27.95 9.57
CA MET A 417 -5.56 27.00 10.15
C MET A 417 -4.12 27.55 10.11
N ASP A 418 -3.37 27.26 11.15
CA ASP A 418 -1.94 27.56 11.24
C ASP A 418 -1.14 26.35 10.77
N LEU A 419 -0.36 26.49 9.69
CA LEU A 419 0.41 25.41 9.10
C LEU A 419 1.92 25.55 9.36
N SER A 420 2.34 26.17 10.44
CA SER A 420 3.74 26.03 10.89
C SER A 420 4.09 24.57 11.18
N PHE A 421 5.35 24.18 10.94
CA PHE A 421 5.82 22.83 11.23
C PHE A 421 5.58 22.45 12.70
N GLY A 422 5.23 21.19 12.94
CA GLY A 422 4.88 20.66 14.25
C GLY A 422 3.43 20.89 14.68
N ASN A 423 2.61 21.60 13.88
CA ASN A 423 1.20 21.81 14.22
C ASN A 423 0.33 20.57 13.98
N ARG A 424 0.30 19.69 14.98
CA ARG A 424 -0.52 18.46 14.99
C ARG A 424 -2.02 18.67 14.82
N ILE A 425 -2.58 19.79 15.31
CA ILE A 425 -4.03 20.02 15.26
C ILE A 425 -4.45 20.27 13.82
N SER A 426 -3.74 21.17 13.12
CA SER A 426 -4.01 21.46 11.72
C SER A 426 -3.72 20.24 10.83
N ALA A 427 -2.69 19.46 11.12
CA ALA A 427 -2.38 18.23 10.38
C ALA A 427 -3.54 17.22 10.44
N MET A 428 -4.08 16.95 11.63
CA MET A 428 -5.23 16.07 11.82
C MET A 428 -6.50 16.62 11.13
N GLU A 429 -6.76 17.92 11.26
CA GLU A 429 -7.92 18.55 10.64
C GLU A 429 -7.87 18.46 9.11
N ILE A 430 -6.70 18.68 8.50
CA ILE A 430 -6.50 18.50 7.05
C ILE A 430 -6.81 17.07 6.62
N LEU A 431 -6.36 16.07 7.37
CA LEU A 431 -6.64 14.66 7.08
C LEU A 431 -8.15 14.35 7.17
N HIS A 432 -8.86 14.89 8.16
CA HIS A 432 -10.32 14.76 8.26
C HIS A 432 -11.06 15.48 7.12
N GLN A 433 -10.54 16.63 6.69
CA GLN A 433 -11.06 17.37 5.55
C GLN A 433 -10.92 16.60 4.23
N MET A 434 -9.84 15.83 4.04
CA MET A 434 -9.71 14.91 2.90
C MET A 434 -10.82 13.86 2.88
N ALA A 435 -11.12 13.24 4.03
CA ALA A 435 -12.17 12.24 4.15
C ALA A 435 -13.56 12.78 3.83
N THR A 436 -13.82 14.05 4.16
CA THR A 436 -15.12 14.70 3.96
C THR A 436 -15.22 15.49 2.65
N GLY A 437 -14.12 15.62 1.91
CA GLY A 437 -14.05 16.38 0.66
C GLY A 437 -14.23 17.90 0.83
N LYS A 438 -13.84 18.45 1.99
CA LYS A 438 -14.09 19.85 2.38
C LYS A 438 -12.80 20.62 2.60
N GLY A 439 -12.92 21.95 2.65
CA GLY A 439 -11.87 22.85 3.11
C GLY A 439 -10.54 22.71 2.36
N PHE A 440 -9.46 23.05 3.06
CA PHE A 440 -8.10 23.01 2.52
C PHE A 440 -7.59 21.57 2.33
N GLY A 441 -8.12 20.60 3.10
CA GLY A 441 -7.80 19.18 2.91
C GLY A 441 -8.10 18.66 1.50
N ARG A 442 -9.16 19.17 0.85
CA ARG A 442 -9.44 18.84 -0.56
C ARG A 442 -8.30 19.25 -1.49
N ILE A 443 -7.60 20.36 -1.20
CA ILE A 443 -6.48 20.84 -2.02
C ILE A 443 -5.23 20.01 -1.75
N VAL A 444 -4.89 19.79 -0.47
CA VAL A 444 -3.71 18.97 -0.10
C VAL A 444 -3.84 17.55 -0.66
N GLY A 445 -5.04 16.98 -0.67
CA GLY A 445 -5.31 15.65 -1.19
C GLY A 445 -5.14 15.49 -2.70
N GLN A 446 -4.86 16.56 -3.45
CA GLN A 446 -4.56 16.47 -4.88
C GLN A 446 -3.08 16.19 -5.17
N GLY A 447 -2.21 16.18 -4.15
CA GLY A 447 -0.76 15.99 -4.29
C GLY A 447 -0.02 17.27 -4.68
N ILE A 448 1.30 17.27 -4.52
CA ILE A 448 2.17 18.46 -4.64
C ILE A 448 2.03 19.10 -6.01
N ARG A 449 2.01 18.31 -7.08
CA ARG A 449 1.90 18.81 -8.45
C ARG A 449 0.66 19.69 -8.64
N LYS A 450 -0.49 19.24 -8.14
CA LYS A 450 -1.74 19.99 -8.22
C LYS A 450 -1.79 21.14 -7.23
N MET A 451 -1.21 21.00 -6.04
CA MET A 451 -1.06 22.13 -5.12
C MET A 451 -0.25 23.27 -5.75
N LYS A 452 0.87 22.99 -6.41
CA LYS A 452 1.66 24.01 -7.15
C LYS A 452 0.81 24.77 -8.16
N GLU A 453 0.01 24.07 -8.95
CA GLU A 453 -0.92 24.68 -9.92
C GLU A 453 -1.98 25.56 -9.25
N ILE A 454 -2.61 25.07 -8.18
CA ILE A 454 -3.68 25.77 -7.45
C ILE A 454 -3.11 27.01 -6.76
N PHE A 455 -2.04 26.87 -5.98
CA PHE A 455 -1.47 27.99 -5.22
C PHE A 455 -0.95 29.10 -6.14
N SER A 456 -0.37 28.74 -7.29
CA SER A 456 0.08 29.75 -8.25
C SER A 456 -1.08 30.49 -8.90
N LYS A 457 -2.11 29.76 -9.37
CA LYS A 457 -3.25 30.34 -10.09
C LYS A 457 -4.22 31.10 -9.18
N GLU A 458 -4.51 30.55 -8.00
CA GLU A 458 -5.57 31.04 -7.12
C GLU A 458 -5.03 31.94 -6.01
N TYR A 459 -3.81 31.68 -5.52
CA TYR A 459 -3.22 32.43 -4.38
C TYR A 459 -2.08 33.36 -4.80
N GLY A 460 -1.71 33.38 -6.08
CA GLY A 460 -0.62 34.20 -6.60
C GLY A 460 0.75 33.77 -6.09
N ALA A 461 0.89 32.52 -5.62
CA ALA A 461 2.13 32.02 -5.05
C ALA A 461 3.20 31.84 -6.14
N ASP A 462 4.46 32.12 -5.81
CA ASP A 462 5.57 32.01 -6.75
C ASP A 462 5.82 30.54 -7.14
N LEU A 463 5.49 30.20 -8.38
CA LEU A 463 5.64 28.85 -8.91
C LEU A 463 7.11 28.40 -8.90
N LYS A 464 8.07 29.30 -9.13
CA LYS A 464 9.48 28.93 -9.16
C LYS A 464 9.95 28.47 -7.78
N ILE A 465 9.61 29.22 -6.73
CA ILE A 465 9.92 28.84 -5.35
C ILE A 465 9.28 27.50 -5.02
N MET A 466 8.00 27.33 -5.36
CA MET A 466 7.30 26.06 -5.11
C MET A 466 7.92 24.87 -5.85
N GLN A 467 8.50 25.08 -7.05
CA GLN A 467 9.21 24.01 -7.76
C GLN A 467 10.49 23.60 -7.03
N ASP A 468 11.21 24.53 -6.40
CA ASP A 468 12.47 24.26 -5.71
C ASP A 468 12.26 23.47 -4.40
N ILE A 469 11.13 23.66 -3.71
CA ILE A 469 10.84 23.01 -2.40
C ILE A 469 9.87 21.83 -2.50
N GLY A 470 9.19 21.65 -3.64
CA GLY A 470 8.16 20.62 -3.79
C GLY A 470 8.78 19.26 -4.09
N MET A 471 8.93 18.43 -3.06
CA MET A 471 9.48 17.07 -3.12
C MET A 471 8.56 16.07 -3.85
N GLU A 472 8.45 16.24 -5.16
CA GLU A 472 7.65 15.45 -6.09
C GLU A 472 8.37 15.32 -7.43
N ALA A 473 8.31 14.14 -8.04
CA ALA A 473 8.73 13.92 -9.41
C ALA A 473 7.78 12.95 -10.14
N LYS A 474 7.57 13.17 -11.45
CA LYS A 474 6.64 12.38 -12.29
C LYS A 474 5.19 12.32 -11.78
N GLY A 475 4.81 13.15 -10.82
CA GLY A 475 3.48 13.32 -10.25
C GLY A 475 3.35 12.64 -8.89
N LEU A 476 4.43 12.04 -8.38
CA LEU A 476 4.44 11.28 -7.15
C LEU A 476 5.42 11.90 -6.15
N GLU A 477 4.98 12.04 -4.91
CA GLU A 477 5.81 12.54 -3.80
C GLU A 477 7.02 11.63 -3.56
N PHE A 478 8.10 12.17 -3.04
CA PHE A 478 9.24 11.34 -2.62
C PHE A 478 8.84 10.46 -1.43
N SER A 479 9.38 9.24 -1.36
CA SER A 479 9.35 8.45 -0.13
C SER A 479 10.46 8.87 0.83
N GLU A 480 10.40 8.40 2.08
CA GLU A 480 10.98 9.10 3.21
C GLU A 480 12.48 8.82 3.41
N TYR A 481 13.29 9.18 2.42
CA TYR A 481 14.75 9.10 2.47
C TYR A 481 15.34 10.37 1.89
N MET A 482 16.07 11.14 2.70
CA MET A 482 16.82 12.29 2.21
C MET A 482 17.99 11.79 1.35
N THR A 483 18.00 12.19 0.09
CA THR A 483 18.94 11.64 -0.89
C THR A 483 20.15 12.51 -1.12
N LYS A 484 20.25 13.69 -0.47
CA LYS A 484 21.25 14.72 -0.79
C LYS A 484 22.68 14.17 -0.86
N GLU A 485 23.05 13.28 0.06
CA GLU A 485 24.39 12.69 0.12
C GLU A 485 24.47 11.31 -0.57
N SER A 486 23.34 10.70 -0.97
CA SER A 486 23.29 9.40 -1.66
C SER A 486 22.97 9.56 -3.14
N LEU A 487 24.00 9.56 -3.98
CA LEU A 487 23.83 9.59 -5.44
C LEU A 487 23.13 8.34 -5.97
N ALA A 488 23.30 7.17 -5.31
CA ALA A 488 22.58 5.97 -5.67
C ALA A 488 21.08 6.11 -5.40
N GLN A 489 20.68 6.67 -4.25
CA GLN A 489 19.25 6.88 -3.97
C GLN A 489 18.65 7.99 -4.84
N GLN A 490 19.40 9.07 -5.13
CA GLN A 490 18.97 10.09 -6.10
C GLN A 490 18.70 9.48 -7.48
N GLY A 491 19.66 8.72 -8.00
CA GLY A 491 19.51 8.01 -9.27
C GLY A 491 18.33 7.04 -9.24
N GLY A 492 18.13 6.33 -8.13
CA GLY A 492 17.03 5.39 -7.95
C GLY A 492 15.67 6.05 -8.08
N TYR A 493 15.46 7.18 -7.40
CA TYR A 493 14.24 7.97 -7.55
C TYR A 493 14.08 8.58 -8.94
N GLY A 494 15.16 9.05 -9.55
CA GLY A 494 15.15 9.61 -10.90
C GLY A 494 14.79 8.58 -11.98
N LEU A 495 15.26 7.34 -11.84
CA LEU A 495 15.05 6.26 -12.81
C LEU A 495 13.79 5.44 -12.54
N ALA A 496 13.22 5.48 -11.34
CA ALA A 496 12.01 4.75 -10.99
C ALA A 496 10.86 5.04 -11.97
N LEU A 497 10.21 3.99 -12.48
CA LEU A 497 9.27 4.10 -13.60
C LEU A 497 8.00 4.87 -13.23
N LYS A 498 7.55 4.68 -11.98
CA LYS A 498 6.29 5.24 -11.45
C LYS A 498 6.45 6.56 -10.69
N GLY A 499 7.68 7.07 -10.55
CA GLY A 499 7.99 8.23 -9.70
C GLY A 499 8.88 7.85 -8.51
N PRO A 500 9.26 8.82 -7.66
CA PRO A 500 10.25 8.64 -6.59
C PRO A 500 9.73 7.74 -5.47
N GLN A 501 9.86 6.44 -5.66
CA GLN A 501 9.53 5.40 -4.69
C GLN A 501 10.74 4.51 -4.45
N HIS A 502 11.13 4.34 -3.17
CA HIS A 502 12.29 3.54 -2.79
C HIS A 502 12.06 2.05 -3.04
N ASP A 503 10.82 1.67 -3.32
CA ASP A 503 10.42 0.29 -3.49
C ASP A 503 11.04 -0.37 -4.72
N GLU A 504 11.43 0.39 -5.75
CA GLU A 504 12.15 -0.06 -6.95
C GLU A 504 13.67 -0.02 -6.74
N ALA A 505 14.17 1.01 -6.07
CA ALA A 505 15.60 1.21 -5.81
C ALA A 505 15.82 1.77 -4.40
N TRP A 506 15.93 0.86 -3.42
CA TRP A 506 16.33 1.16 -2.04
C TRP A 506 17.82 0.91 -1.88
N LEU A 507 18.63 1.83 -2.40
CA LEU A 507 20.08 1.73 -2.42
C LEU A 507 20.74 2.53 -1.29
N ILE A 508 19.97 3.33 -0.56
CA ILE A 508 20.49 4.26 0.43
C ILE A 508 21.30 3.57 1.54
N PHE A 509 20.89 2.38 1.97
CA PHE A 509 21.59 1.63 3.00
C PHE A 509 22.95 1.11 2.51
N LEU A 510 22.99 0.60 1.28
CA LEU A 510 24.22 0.12 0.64
C LEU A 510 25.20 1.28 0.36
N ASP A 511 24.68 2.46 0.01
CA ASP A 511 25.48 3.64 -0.33
C ASP A 511 26.00 4.36 0.92
N MET A 512 25.10 4.76 1.83
CA MET A 512 25.44 5.67 2.93
C MET A 512 25.70 4.98 4.27
N VAL A 513 24.97 3.89 4.56
CA VAL A 513 25.05 3.24 5.89
C VAL A 513 26.20 2.25 5.94
N HIS A 514 26.27 1.36 4.94
CA HIS A 514 27.30 0.34 4.83
C HIS A 514 28.49 0.75 3.97
N ASN A 515 28.30 1.70 3.04
CA ASN A 515 29.31 2.12 2.07
C ASN A 515 29.89 0.95 1.26
N TYR A 516 29.03 0.04 0.81
CA TYR A 516 29.38 -1.12 -0.02
C TYR A 516 29.60 -0.78 -1.50
N MET A 517 29.26 0.45 -1.92
CA MET A 517 29.35 0.89 -3.32
C MET A 517 30.09 2.24 -3.45
N PRO A 518 31.36 2.33 -3.03
CA PRO A 518 32.09 3.60 -2.95
C PRO A 518 32.30 4.29 -4.32
N THR A 519 32.42 3.56 -5.43
CA THR A 519 32.71 4.15 -6.75
C THR A 519 31.46 4.48 -7.57
N PHE A 520 31.60 5.38 -8.56
CA PHE A 520 30.50 5.69 -9.48
C PHE A 520 30.08 4.49 -10.32
N GLU A 521 31.03 3.66 -10.74
CA GLU A 521 30.76 2.45 -11.51
C GLU A 521 29.93 1.45 -10.71
N GLN A 522 30.24 1.26 -9.42
CA GLN A 522 29.46 0.37 -8.54
C GLN A 522 28.05 0.91 -8.31
N LYS A 523 27.90 2.23 -8.13
CA LYS A 523 26.59 2.89 -8.01
C LYS A 523 25.77 2.74 -9.30
N ALA A 524 26.38 2.93 -10.46
CA ALA A 524 25.74 2.76 -11.76
C ALA A 524 25.29 1.31 -11.99
N GLU A 525 26.14 0.33 -11.66
CA GLU A 525 25.78 -1.09 -11.75
C GLU A 525 24.63 -1.44 -10.81
N ALA A 526 24.64 -0.94 -9.58
CA ALA A 526 23.55 -1.15 -8.64
C ALA A 526 22.23 -0.51 -9.12
N LEU A 527 22.28 0.69 -9.69
CA LEU A 527 21.12 1.35 -10.29
C LEU A 527 20.52 0.56 -11.46
N HIS A 528 21.35 -0.17 -12.19
CA HIS A 528 20.88 -1.04 -13.26
C HIS A 528 20.29 -2.35 -12.71
N TRP A 529 21.03 -3.07 -11.86
CA TRP A 529 20.65 -4.42 -11.43
C TRP A 529 19.54 -4.46 -10.38
N PHE A 530 19.57 -3.53 -9.42
CA PHE A 530 18.70 -3.59 -8.24
C PHE A 530 17.20 -3.47 -8.56
N PRO A 531 16.75 -2.62 -9.50
CA PRO A 531 15.36 -2.60 -9.94
C PRO A 531 14.90 -3.91 -10.60
N MET A 532 15.79 -4.60 -11.35
CA MET A 532 15.47 -5.90 -11.95
C MET A 532 15.27 -6.96 -10.89
N PHE A 533 16.17 -7.02 -9.90
CA PHE A 533 16.05 -7.91 -8.75
C PHE A 533 14.76 -7.65 -7.97
N ARG A 534 14.39 -6.40 -7.72
CA ARG A 534 13.17 -6.07 -6.97
C ARG A 534 11.89 -6.32 -7.77
N THR A 535 11.96 -6.15 -9.08
CA THR A 535 10.86 -6.54 -9.98
C THR A 535 10.57 -8.03 -9.89
N TRP A 536 11.61 -8.88 -9.81
CA TRP A 536 11.45 -10.34 -9.70
C TRP A 536 10.51 -10.76 -8.56
N PHE A 537 10.64 -10.16 -7.38
CA PHE A 537 9.72 -10.45 -6.25
C PHE A 537 8.26 -10.13 -6.58
N GLY A 538 8.01 -9.01 -7.25
CA GLY A 538 6.68 -8.61 -7.70
C GLY A 538 6.09 -9.55 -8.76
N LEU A 539 6.93 -10.14 -9.60
CA LEU A 539 6.52 -11.16 -10.58
C LEU A 539 6.19 -12.50 -9.88
N CYS A 540 6.97 -12.86 -8.86
CA CYS A 540 6.86 -14.16 -8.18
C CYS A 540 5.82 -14.19 -7.05
N GLY A 541 5.29 -13.04 -6.62
CA GLY A 541 4.35 -12.97 -5.49
C GLY A 541 5.04 -13.08 -4.13
N LEU A 542 6.27 -12.56 -4.06
CA LEU A 542 7.12 -12.62 -2.88
C LEU A 542 7.36 -11.24 -2.27
N CYS A 543 7.58 -11.24 -0.95
CA CYS A 543 8.08 -10.10 -0.22
C CYS A 543 9.60 -10.00 -0.41
N LYS A 544 10.09 -8.78 -0.51
CA LYS A 544 11.53 -8.48 -0.61
C LYS A 544 12.24 -8.40 0.74
N LEU A 545 11.50 -8.14 1.84
CA LEU A 545 12.11 -7.98 3.17
C LEU A 545 12.89 -9.21 3.66
N PRO A 546 12.44 -10.47 3.42
CA PRO A 546 13.22 -11.66 3.77
C PRO A 546 14.64 -11.72 3.16
N TRP A 547 14.89 -10.94 2.10
CA TRP A 547 16.11 -11.00 1.29
C TRP A 547 16.96 -9.73 1.42
N ASN A 548 16.29 -8.61 1.69
CA ASN A 548 16.91 -7.28 1.72
C ASN A 548 17.25 -6.84 3.15
N ASP A 549 16.37 -7.14 4.10
CA ASP A 549 16.51 -6.64 5.47
C ASP A 549 17.28 -7.63 6.33
N ILE A 550 17.06 -8.93 6.14
CA ILE A 550 17.78 -9.97 6.87
C ILE A 550 18.74 -10.65 5.91
N VAL A 551 20.04 -10.37 6.08
CA VAL A 551 21.09 -10.79 5.15
C VAL A 551 22.03 -11.79 5.84
N PRO A 552 22.34 -12.95 5.22
CA PRO A 552 23.23 -13.96 5.78
C PRO A 552 24.68 -13.51 6.02
#